data_AF-A0A6M8EMW7-F1
#
_entry.id   AF-A0A6M8EMW7-F1
#
_cell.length_a   1.000
_cell.length_b   1.000
_cell.length_c   1.000
_cell.angle_alpha   90.00
_cell.angle_beta   90.00
_cell.angle_gamma   90.00
#
_symmetry.space_group_name_H-M   'P 1'
#
loop_
_entity.id
_entity.type
_entity.pdbx_description
1 polymer ?
#
loop_
_entity_poly.entity_id
_entity_poly.type
_entity_poly.pdbx_seq_one_letter_code
_entity_poly.pdbx_strand_id
1 'polypeptide(L)' 'MEKKEFKKIIKEIGFSSQGRFAEEIGVKASTFTTYKIIPSHIKRITRLALLAKQNGIPLDEIRDSLRV' A
#
# COMPACT_ATOMS: atom_id res chain seq x y z
N MET A 1 -0.05 -12.15 -2.58
CA MET A 1 -1.28 -11.33 -2.47
C MET A 1 -1.65 -11.02 -3.90
N GLU A 2 -2.88 -11.33 -4.29
CA GLU A 2 -3.32 -11.04 -5.65
C GLU A 2 -3.49 -9.55 -5.86
N LYS A 3 -3.32 -9.08 -7.10
CA LYS A 3 -3.48 -7.66 -7.44
C LYS A 3 -4.87 -7.12 -7.07
N LYS A 4 -5.92 -7.95 -7.19
CA LYS A 4 -7.30 -7.58 -6.83
C LYS A 4 -7.46 -7.37 -5.33
N GLU A 5 -6.89 -8.27 -4.52
CA GLU A 5 -6.84 -8.17 -3.06
C GLU A 5 -6.08 -6.91 -2.63
N PHE A 6 -4.89 -6.70 -3.18
CA PHE A 6 -4.07 -5.52 -2.93
C PHE A 6 -4.81 -4.20 -3.22
N LYS A 7 -5.51 -4.12 -4.36
CA LYS A 7 -6.30 -2.93 -4.74
C LYS A 7 -7.42 -2.62 -3.74
N LYS A 8 -8.02 -3.64 -3.11
CA LYS A 8 -9.02 -3.44 -2.06
C LYS A 8 -8.38 -2.89 -0.79
N ILE A 9 -7.28 -3.50 -0.35
CA ILE A 9 -6.60 -3.12 0.90
C ILE A 9 -6.09 -1.68 0.85
N ILE A 10 -5.44 -1.26 -0.25
CA ILE A 10 -4.95 0.13 -0.33
C ILE A 10 -6.08 1.16 -0.28
N LYS A 11 -7.26 0.83 -0.83
CA LYS A 11 -8.45 1.70 -0.75
C LYS A 11 -8.99 1.75 0.67
N GLU A 12 -8.98 0.63 1.38
CA GLU A 12 -9.38 0.55 2.80
C GLU A 12 -8.45 1.38 3.70
N ILE A 13 -7.15 1.37 3.42
CA ILE A 13 -6.18 2.22 4.13
C ILE A 13 -6.47 3.71 3.86
N GLY A 14 -6.89 4.05 2.65
CA GLY A 14 -7.26 5.41 2.24
C GLY A 14 -6.51 5.94 1.01
N PHE A 15 -5.79 5.08 0.29
CA PHE A 15 -5.13 5.43 -0.95
C PHE A 15 -6.09 5.39 -2.14
N SER A 16 -6.06 6.43 -2.96
CA SER A 16 -6.92 6.55 -4.15
C SER A 16 -6.52 5.61 -5.29
N SER A 17 -5.24 5.23 -5.38
CA SER A 17 -4.73 4.33 -6.42
C SER A 17 -3.48 3.57 -6.00
N GLN A 18 -3.16 2.52 -6.75
CA GLN A 18 -1.91 1.76 -6.60
C GLN A 18 -0.69 2.66 -6.83
N GLY A 19 -0.76 3.62 -7.76
CA GLY A 19 0.32 4.54 -8.04
C GLY A 19 0.61 5.47 -6.86
N ARG A 20 -0.43 6.02 -6.22
CA ARG A 20 -0.26 6.83 -5.01
C ARG A 20 0.36 6.06 -3.86
N PHE A 21 -0.06 4.82 -3.65
CA PHE A 21 0.57 3.95 -2.66
C PHE A 21 2.04 3.67 -3.02
N ALA A 22 2.34 3.43 -4.29
CA ALA A 22 3.68 3.18 -4.80
C ALA A 22 4.64 4.36 -4.49
N GLU A 23 4.18 5.58 -4.74
CA GLU A 23 4.91 6.82 -4.46
C GLU A 23 5.34 6.91 -2.99
N GLU A 24 4.41 6.64 -2.05
CA GLU A 24 4.74 6.72 -0.62
C GLU A 24 5.76 5.68 -0.18
N ILE A 25 5.81 4.50 -0.81
CA ILE A 25 6.76 3.43 -0.43
C ILE A 25 8.05 3.42 -1.27
N GLY A 26 8.28 4.46 -2.08
CA GLY A 26 9.47 4.57 -2.93
C GLY A 26 9.52 3.60 -4.11
N VAL A 27 8.37 3.08 -4.57
CA VAL A 27 8.27 2.15 -5.71
C VAL A 27 7.69 2.86 -6.93
N LYS A 28 8.23 2.61 -8.12
CA LYS A 28 7.64 3.15 -9.35
C LYS A 28 6.23 2.59 -9.57
N ALA A 29 5.25 3.45 -9.84
CA ALA A 29 3.87 3.06 -10.09
C ALA A 29 3.71 2.05 -11.24
N SER A 30 4.55 2.16 -12.28
CA SER A 30 4.60 1.24 -13.41
C SER A 30 4.95 -0.18 -13.00
N THR A 31 5.65 -0.38 -11.87
CA THR A 31 6.00 -1.72 -11.38
C THR A 31 4.75 -2.52 -10.96
N PHE A 32 3.68 -1.86 -10.54
CA PHE A 32 2.41 -2.52 -10.19
C PHE A 32 1.58 -2.93 -11.40
N THR A 33 1.80 -2.34 -12.57
CA THR A 33 1.06 -2.73 -13.78
C THR A 33 1.47 -4.12 -14.24
N THR A 34 2.76 -4.45 -14.11
CA THR A 34 3.36 -5.74 -14.49
C THR A 34 3.13 -6.88 -13.49
N TYR A 35 2.85 -6.56 -12.23
CA TYR A 35 2.71 -7.59 -11.19
C TYR A 35 1.36 -8.30 -11.25
N LYS A 36 1.37 -9.59 -11.63
CA LYS A 36 0.24 -10.50 -11.40
C LYS A 36 0.07 -10.82 -9.91
N ILE A 37 1.18 -10.98 -9.20
CA ILE A 37 1.27 -11.24 -7.77
C ILE A 37 2.13 -10.16 -7.13
N ILE A 38 1.65 -9.55 -6.04
CA ILE A 38 2.40 -8.54 -5.31
C ILE A 38 3.58 -9.17 -4.57
N PRO A 39 4.82 -8.65 -4.74
CA PRO A 39 6.00 -9.11 -4.03
C PRO A 39 5.84 -9.14 -2.51
N SER A 40 6.57 -10.04 -1.86
CA SER A 40 6.47 -10.30 -0.41
C SER A 40 6.76 -9.06 0.45
N HIS A 41 7.74 -8.24 0.09
CA HIS A 41 8.10 -7.02 0.82
C HIS A 41 6.96 -5.98 0.75
N ILE A 42 6.40 -5.71 -0.43
CA ILE A 42 5.24 -4.81 -0.59
C ILE A 42 4.02 -5.36 0.16
N LYS A 43 3.78 -6.67 0.08
CA LYS A 43 2.71 -7.33 0.83
C LYS A 43 2.84 -7.08 2.33
N ARG A 44 4.06 -7.13 2.89
CA ARG A 44 4.33 -6.89 4.30
C ARG A 44 4.00 -5.44 4.68
N ILE A 45 4.52 -4.47 3.92
CA ILE A 45 4.26 -3.05 4.11
C ILE A 45 2.75 -2.75 4.06
N THR A 46 2.06 -3.29 3.06
CA THR A 46 0.61 -3.12 2.88
C THR A 46 -0.17 -3.65 4.09
N ARG A 47 0.21 -4.81 4.64
CA ARG A 47 -0.45 -5.38 5.82
C ARG A 47 -0.18 -4.57 7.08
N LEU A 48 1.01 -4.03 7.25
CA LEU A 48 1.33 -3.15 8.38
C LEU A 48 0.53 -1.85 8.31
N ALA A 49 0.44 -1.24 7.13
CA ALA A 49 -0.39 -0.05 6.92
C ALA A 49 -1.88 -0.32 7.17
N LEU A 50 -2.38 -1.50 6.77
CA LEU A 50 -3.75 -1.92 7.09
C LEU A 50 -3.97 -2.08 8.60
N LEU A 51 -3.04 -2.73 9.29
CA LEU A 51 -3.11 -2.88 10.75
C LEU A 51 -3.09 -1.52 11.46
N ALA A 52 -2.22 -0.61 11.04
CA ALA A 52 -2.18 0.75 11.57
C ALA A 52 -3.55 1.46 11.41
N LYS A 53 -4.14 1.38 10.21
CA LYS A 53 -5.46 1.94 9.94
C LYS A 53 -6.54 1.33 10.84
N GLN A 54 -6.54 0.01 11.00
CA GLN A 54 -7.51 -0.72 11.84
C GLN A 54 -7.37 -0.39 13.33
N ASN A 55 -6.18 0.04 13.77
CA ASN A 55 -5.93 0.53 15.13
C ASN A 55 -6.19 2.04 15.28
N GLY A 56 -6.80 2.69 14.29
CA GLY A 56 -7.22 4.09 14.37
C GLY A 56 -6.12 5.11 14.04
N ILE A 57 -4.95 4.66 13.55
CA ILE A 57 -3.89 5.58 13.14
C ILE A 57 -4.37 6.40 11.91
N PRO A 58 -4.27 7.74 11.94
CA PRO A 58 -4.60 8.60 10.81
C PRO A 58 -3.79 8.26 9.56
N LEU A 59 -4.40 8.47 8.39
CA LEU A 59 -3.73 8.18 7.12
C LEU A 59 -2.44 8.99 6.94
N ASP A 60 -2.40 10.22 7.42
CA ASP A 60 -1.22 11.08 7.28
C ASP A 60 -0.03 10.56 8.11
N GLU A 61 -0.26 10.08 9.33
CA GLU A 61 0.78 9.40 10.12
C GLU A 61 1.27 8.10 9.47
N ILE A 62 0.34 7.35 8.84
CA ILE A 62 0.70 6.15 8.06
C ILE A 62 1.58 6.55 6.86
N ARG A 63 1.25 7.63 6.14
CA ARG A 63 2.07 8.11 5.01
C ARG A 63 3.46 8.53 5.46
N ASP A 64 3.55 9.29 6.54
CA ASP A 64 4.83 9.73 7.09
C ASP A 64 5.72 8.55 7.50
N SER A 65 5.11 7.46 8.00
CA SER A 65 5.82 6.22 8.34
C SER A 65 6.22 5.36 7.13
N LEU A 66 5.54 5.53 6.00
CA LEU A 66 5.81 4.78 4.77
C LEU A 66 6.85 5.47 3.88
N ARG A 67 6.95 6.81 3.98
CA ARG A 67 7.92 7.61 3.24
C ARG A 67 9.34 7.21 3.61
N VAL A 68 10.09 6.82 2.58
CA VAL A 68 11.54 6.57 2.63
C VAL A 68 12.26 7.78 2.05
#